data_AF-A0A259LNF8-F1
#
_entry.id   AF-A0A259LNF8-F1
#
_cell.length_a   1.000
_cell.length_b   1.000
_cell.length_c   1.000
_cell.angle_alpha   90.00
_cell.angle_beta   90.00
_cell.angle_gamma   90.00
#
_symmetry.space_group_name_H-M   'P 1'
#
loop_
_entity.id
_entity.type
_entity.pdbx_description
1 polymer ?
#
loop_
_entity_poly.entity_id
_entity_poly.type
_entity_poly.pdbx_seq_one_letter_code
_entity_poly.pdbx_strand_id
1 'polypeptide(L)'
;MAPKRTPMSSVDRAWLRMDTSENPMMISAVLIFESPIPIKRLKRTLEERFLKFRRFHQRVVTRGDRVFWEDDPLFDLDNHLHRIALPGNGGLNELQALASD
;
A
#
# COMPACT_ATOMS: atom_id res chain seq x y z
N MET A 1 -11.12 -22.50 -3.61
CA MET A 1 -12.22 -21.60 -4.04
C MET A 1 -11.66 -20.55 -4.98
N ALA A 2 -12.40 -20.12 -6.01
CA ALA A 2 -11.95 -19.02 -6.87
C ALA A 2 -11.96 -17.69 -6.09
N PRO A 3 -10.99 -16.78 -6.29
CA PRO A 3 -10.94 -15.51 -5.58
C PRO A 3 -12.14 -14.63 -5.93
N LYS A 4 -12.73 -13.98 -4.93
CA LYS A 4 -13.94 -13.16 -5.09
C LYS A 4 -13.57 -11.83 -5.74
N ARG A 5 -14.39 -11.40 -6.71
CA ARG A 5 -14.17 -10.18 -7.51
C ARG A 5 -15.26 -9.14 -7.28
N THR A 6 -14.88 -7.88 -7.40
CA THR A 6 -15.78 -6.72 -7.37
C THR A 6 -15.42 -5.82 -8.56
N PRO A 7 -16.37 -5.46 -9.46
CA PRO A 7 -16.11 -4.49 -10.51
C PRO A 7 -15.56 -3.18 -9.93
N MET A 8 -14.52 -2.64 -10.54
CA MET A 8 -13.92 -1.37 -10.10
C MET A 8 -14.90 -0.21 -10.36
N SER A 9 -14.96 0.79 -9.47
CA SER A 9 -15.83 1.97 -9.64
C SER A 9 -15.35 2.84 -10.81
N SER A 10 -16.16 3.77 -11.31
CA SER A 10 -15.72 4.72 -12.34
C SER A 10 -14.61 5.65 -11.85
N VAL A 11 -14.68 6.09 -10.59
CA VAL A 11 -13.68 6.94 -9.95
C VAL A 11 -12.35 6.17 -9.83
N ASP A 12 -12.36 4.99 -9.24
CA ASP A 12 -11.16 4.15 -9.09
C ASP A 12 -10.51 3.87 -10.47
N ARG A 13 -11.32 3.59 -11.50
CA ARG A 13 -10.81 3.38 -12.87
C ARG A 13 -10.17 4.64 -13.46
N ALA A 14 -10.68 5.83 -13.13
CA ALA A 14 -10.07 7.08 -13.58
C ALA A 14 -8.69 7.26 -12.92
N TRP A 15 -8.58 7.05 -11.61
CA TRP A 15 -7.31 7.08 -10.88
C TRP A 15 -6.30 6.08 -11.48
N LEU A 16 -6.71 4.83 -11.69
CA LEU A 16 -5.85 3.80 -12.28
C LEU A 16 -5.37 4.16 -13.70
N ARG A 17 -6.16 4.89 -14.49
CA ARG A 17 -5.76 5.32 -15.86
C ARG A 17 -4.83 6.52 -15.87
N MET A 18 -4.86 7.34 -14.82
CA MET A 18 -3.98 8.49 -14.68
C MET A 18 -2.62 8.11 -14.08
N ASP A 19 -2.54 6.96 -13.41
CA ASP A 19 -1.32 6.46 -12.78
C ASP A 19 -0.27 6.06 -13.83
N THR A 20 0.78 6.87 -13.94
CA THR A 20 1.96 6.60 -14.79
C THR A 20 3.24 6.89 -14.00
N SER A 21 4.39 6.50 -14.55
CA SER A 21 5.70 6.84 -13.96
C SER A 21 5.92 8.34 -13.80
N GLU A 22 5.34 9.15 -14.69
CA GLU A 22 5.44 10.62 -14.67
C GLU A 22 4.32 11.28 -13.87
N ASN A 23 3.26 10.54 -13.52
CA ASN A 23 2.11 11.01 -12.76
C ASN A 23 1.63 9.93 -11.78
N PRO A 24 2.40 9.66 -10.70
CA PRO A 24 2.03 8.66 -9.72
C PRO A 24 0.77 9.11 -8.96
N MET A 25 -0.26 8.28 -8.98
CA MET A 25 -1.56 8.53 -8.33
C MET A 25 -1.62 7.91 -6.93
N MET A 26 -0.46 7.84 -6.25
CA MET A 26 -0.31 7.27 -4.91
C MET A 26 -0.36 8.35 -3.83
N ILE A 27 -1.11 8.07 -2.75
CA ILE A 27 -1.16 8.94 -1.57
C ILE A 27 -0.15 8.43 -0.55
N SER A 28 0.83 9.27 -0.21
CA SER A 28 1.87 8.98 0.78
C SER A 28 1.72 9.86 2.01
N ALA A 29 2.10 9.33 3.17
CA ALA A 29 2.13 10.08 4.43
C ALA A 29 3.43 9.79 5.18
N VAL A 30 4.05 10.83 5.72
CA VAL A 30 5.23 10.73 6.60
C VAL A 30 4.81 11.00 8.03
N LEU A 31 5.11 10.07 8.93
CA LEU A 31 4.80 10.16 10.35
C LEU A 31 6.09 10.11 11.16
N ILE A 32 6.31 11.12 11.99
CA ILE A 32 7.47 11.24 12.88
C ILE A 32 7.00 11.00 14.32
N PHE A 33 7.72 10.14 15.04
CA PHE A 33 7.39 9.77 16.42
C PHE A 33 8.57 10.08 17.34
N GLU A 34 8.28 10.48 18.59
CA GLU A 34 9.30 10.75 19.61
C GLU A 34 10.07 9.48 20.05
N SER A 35 9.54 8.30 19.75
CA SER A 35 10.15 7.02 20.14
C SER A 35 9.93 5.95 19.06
N PRO A 36 10.84 4.97 18.96
CA PRO A 36 10.71 3.88 17.99
C PRO A 36 9.42 3.08 18.18
N ILE A 37 8.75 2.74 17.08
CA ILE A 37 7.58 1.86 17.09
C ILE A 37 8.06 0.40 17.03
N PRO A 38 7.69 -0.47 17.99
CA PRO A 38 7.94 -1.90 17.88
C PRO A 38 7.20 -2.49 16.67
N ILE A 39 7.94 -3.09 15.73
CA ILE A 39 7.39 -3.59 14.47
C ILE A 39 6.23 -4.58 14.68
N LYS A 40 6.32 -5.46 15.70
CA LYS A 40 5.26 -6.41 16.06
C LYS A 40 3.96 -5.69 16.45
N ARG A 41 4.05 -4.55 17.15
CA ARG A 41 2.89 -3.74 17.55
C ARG A 41 2.27 -3.03 16.35
N LEU A 42 3.09 -2.51 15.45
CA LEU A 42 2.62 -1.91 14.19
C LEU A 42 1.88 -2.94 13.34
N LYS A 43 2.49 -4.12 13.13
CA LYS A 43 1.87 -5.23 12.38
C LYS A 43 0.49 -5.58 12.92
N ARG A 44 0.38 -5.84 14.24
CA ARG A 44 -0.92 -6.11 14.89
C ARG A 44 -1.93 -4.97 14.69
N THR A 45 -1.48 -3.73 14.74
CA THR A 45 -2.36 -2.56 14.53
C THR A 45 -2.91 -2.52 13.10
N LEU A 46 -2.09 -2.84 12.10
CA LEU A 46 -2.53 -2.94 10.70
C LEU A 46 -3.51 -4.10 10.51
N GLU A 47 -3.22 -5.26 11.08
CA GLU A 47 -4.13 -6.43 11.08
C GLU A 47 -5.50 -6.10 11.66
N GLU A 48 -5.55 -5.44 12.83
CA GLU A 48 -6.81 -5.15 13.50
C GLU A 48 -7.59 -3.99 12.84
N ARG A 49 -6.89 -2.96 12.35
CA ARG A 49 -7.53 -1.70 11.93
C ARG A 49 -7.72 -1.57 10.43
N PHE A 50 -6.77 -2.06 9.63
CA PHE A 50 -6.79 -1.93 8.18
C PHE A 50 -7.34 -3.19 7.54
N LEU A 51 -6.81 -4.35 7.92
CA LEU A 51 -7.14 -5.63 7.27
C LEU A 51 -8.59 -6.11 7.51
N LYS A 52 -9.33 -5.46 8.42
CA LYS A 52 -10.78 -5.63 8.51
C LYS A 52 -11.52 -5.15 7.25
N PHE A 53 -10.92 -4.24 6.47
CA PHE A 53 -11.48 -3.78 5.21
C PHE A 53 -10.93 -4.62 4.07
N ARG A 54 -11.82 -5.35 3.39
CA ARG A 54 -11.49 -6.27 2.29
C ARG A 54 -10.61 -5.64 1.19
N ARG A 55 -10.70 -4.33 0.96
CA ARG A 55 -9.91 -3.64 -0.07
C ARG A 55 -8.39 -3.79 0.13
N PHE A 56 -7.90 -3.87 1.37
CA PHE A 56 -6.47 -4.05 1.63
C PHE A 56 -5.94 -5.44 1.28
N HIS A 57 -6.82 -6.41 0.99
CA HIS A 57 -6.43 -7.76 0.57
C HIS A 57 -6.67 -7.97 -0.92
N GLN A 58 -6.84 -6.90 -1.70
CA GLN A 58 -7.23 -6.98 -3.10
C GLN A 58 -6.16 -6.44 -4.02
N ARG A 59 -6.06 -7.08 -5.18
CA ARG A 59 -5.24 -6.65 -6.30
C ARG A 59 -6.11 -6.28 -7.50
N VAL A 60 -5.55 -5.49 -8.40
CA VAL A 60 -6.18 -5.15 -9.67
C VAL A 60 -6.02 -6.31 -10.65
N VAL A 61 -7.11 -6.70 -11.31
CA VAL A 61 -7.09 -7.68 -12.40
C VAL A 61 -7.91 -7.17 -13.59
N THR A 62 -7.31 -7.26 -14.78
CA THR A 62 -7.96 -6.91 -16.05
C THR A 62 -8.46 -8.17 -16.75
N ARG A 63 -9.69 -8.14 -17.26
CA ARG A 63 -10.31 -9.20 -18.05
C ARG A 63 -11.01 -8.57 -19.25
N GLY A 64 -10.38 -8.66 -20.42
CA GLY A 64 -10.82 -7.90 -21.59
C GLY A 64 -10.71 -6.41 -21.33
N ASP A 65 -11.80 -5.68 -21.56
CA ASP A 65 -11.93 -4.24 -21.33
C ASP A 65 -12.31 -3.87 -19.88
N ARG A 66 -12.61 -4.87 -19.03
CA ARG A 66 -13.09 -4.65 -17.66
C ARG A 66 -11.97 -4.82 -16.64
N VAL A 67 -12.01 -3.98 -15.61
CA VAL A 67 -11.07 -4.00 -14.47
C VAL A 67 -11.82 -4.32 -13.18
N PHE A 68 -11.22 -5.19 -12.37
CA PHE A 68 -11.79 -5.69 -11.13
C PHE A 68 -10.81 -5.54 -9.98
N TRP A 69 -11.37 -5.39 -8.79
CA TRP A 69 -10.70 -5.70 -7.54
C TRP A 69 -10.91 -7.19 -7.24
N GLU A 70 -9.83 -7.95 -7.14
CA GLU A 70 -9.84 -9.39 -6.85
C GLU A 70 -9.14 -9.64 -5.52
N ASP A 71 -9.74 -10.45 -4.63
CA ASP A 71 -9.04 -10.89 -3.41
C ASP A 71 -7.75 -11.62 -3.81
N ASP A 72 -6.63 -11.18 -3.26
CA ASP A 72 -5.34 -11.79 -3.50
C ASP A 72 -5.25 -13.13 -2.73
N PRO A 73 -5.19 -14.27 -3.43
CA PRO A 73 -5.15 -15.58 -2.78
C PRO A 73 -3.85 -15.82 -2.01
N LEU A 74 -2.81 -15.02 -2.25
CA LEU A 74 -1.50 -15.11 -1.61
C LEU A 74 -1.19 -13.87 -0.77
N PHE A 75 -2.22 -13.12 -0.35
CA PHE A 75 -2.03 -11.95 0.47
C PHE A 75 -1.23 -12.28 1.74
N ASP A 76 -0.15 -11.55 1.95
CA ASP A 76 0.67 -11.59 3.16
C ASP A 76 1.07 -10.16 3.52
N LEU A 77 0.74 -9.74 4.75
CA LEU A 77 1.06 -8.41 5.25
C LEU A 77 2.57 -8.13 5.26
N ASP A 78 3.42 -9.15 5.40
CA ASP A 78 4.87 -8.97 5.41
C ASP A 78 5.43 -8.59 4.02
N ASN A 79 4.66 -8.79 2.94
CA ASN A 79 4.98 -8.25 1.62
C ASN A 79 4.72 -6.74 1.49
N HIS A 80 4.04 -6.14 2.46
CA HIS A 80 3.63 -4.72 2.45
C HIS A 80 4.25 -3.91 3.59
N LEU A 81 4.83 -4.56 4.59
CA LEU A 81 5.43 -3.93 5.76
C LEU A 81 6.95 -4.12 5.73
N HIS A 82 7.67 -3.08 5.34
CA HIS A 82 9.11 -3.11 5.25
C HIS A 82 9.75 -2.32 6.39
N ARG A 83 10.86 -2.85 6.92
CA ARG A 83 11.76 -2.13 7.81
C ARG A 83 13.06 -1.89 7.06
N ILE A 84 13.37 -0.63 6.84
CA ILE A 84 14.60 -0.19 6.19
C ILE A 84 15.41 0.68 7.16
N ALA A 85 16.72 0.67 6.99
CA ALA A 85 17.61 1.63 7.62
C ALA A 85 17.85 2.78 6.63
N LEU A 86 17.90 4.00 7.14
CA LEU A 86 18.34 5.13 6.33
C LEU A 86 19.85 5.05 6.08
N PRO A 87 20.35 5.50 4.91
CA PRO A 87 21.77 5.58 4.65
C PRO A 87 22.45 6.63 5.53
N GLY A 88 23.77 6.59 5.59
CA GLY A 88 24.58 7.62 6.25
C GLY A 88 24.23 7.78 7.74
N ASN A 89 23.96 9.02 8.15
CA ASN A 89 23.65 9.35 9.55
C ASN A 89 22.18 9.10 9.90
N GLY A 90 21.32 8.79 8.93
CA GLY A 90 19.90 8.54 9.15
C GLY A 90 19.14 9.71 9.78
N GLY A 91 19.52 10.94 9.42
CA GLY A 91 18.89 12.16 9.91
C GLY A 91 17.73 12.62 9.03
N LEU A 92 17.30 13.87 9.24
CA LEU A 92 16.17 14.46 8.53
C LEU A 92 16.40 14.52 7.01
N ASN A 93 17.62 14.81 6.57
CA ASN A 93 17.96 14.91 5.14
C ASN A 93 17.80 13.56 4.45
N GLU A 94 18.32 12.49 5.05
CA GLU A 94 18.19 11.14 4.49
C GLU A 94 16.74 10.64 4.52
N LEU A 95 15.96 11.03 5.55
CA LEU A 95 14.53 10.75 5.61
C LEU A 95 13.76 11.49 4.50
N GLN A 96 14.05 12.77 4.26
CA GLN A 96 13.42 13.56 3.20
C GLN A 96 13.76 13.02 1.81
N ALA A 97 15.01 12.63 1.59
CA ALA A 97 15.43 12.02 0.33
C ALA A 97 14.67 10.72 0.06
N LEU A 98 14.55 9.84 1.06
CA LEU A 98 13.76 8.61 0.94
C LEU A 98 12.27 8.89 0.69
N ALA A 99 11.68 9.87 1.38
CA ALA A 99 10.25 10.15 1.28
C ALA A 99 9.85 10.90 -0.01
N SER A 100 10.82 11.41 -0.77
CA SER A 100 10.62 12.15 -2.02
C SER A 100 11.02 11.35 -3.26
N ASP A 101 11.43 10.09 -3.09
CA ASP A 101 11.61 9.11 -4.18
C ASP A 101 10.25 8.66 -4.72
#